data_AF-A0AAD7S8T2-F1
#
_entry.id   AF-A0AAD7S8T2-F1
#
_cell.length_a   1.000
_cell.length_b   1.000
_cell.length_c   1.000
_cell.angle_alpha   90.00
_cell.angle_beta   90.00
_cell.angle_gamma   90.00
#
_symmetry.space_group_name_H-M   'P 1'
#
loop_
_entity.id
_entity.type
_entity.pdbx_description
1 polymer ?
#
loop_
_entity_poly.entity_id
_entity_poly.type
_entity_poly.pdbx_seq_one_letter_code
_entity_poly.pdbx_strand_id
1 'polypeptide(L)'
;MGALLWPLLFVLFFNCRQQAEKNVRSFALQLQQCWQRMMLQDSQNITNSEILRRDQFLSGLRDDCLRRDMLTKVALVYNLTFSTIKTEAILQAEVEGGPQLHCCMVSSAPPSPWEDDLQKLKVELKTELLKELDTKVSGLSHSLLQSIRAEFQKL
;
A
#
# COMPACT_ATOMS: atom_id res chain seq x y z
N MET A 1 -30.71 9.81 5.67
CA MET A 1 -30.55 8.94 4.49
C MET A 1 -29.11 9.04 3.95
N GLY A 2 -28.09 8.61 4.72
CA GLY A 2 -26.68 8.81 4.34
C GLY A 2 -25.82 7.53 4.32
N ALA A 3 -26.30 6.43 4.89
CA ALA A 3 -25.46 5.26 5.20
C ALA A 3 -25.01 4.43 3.98
N LEU A 4 -25.66 4.56 2.82
CA LEU A 4 -25.36 3.73 1.64
C LEU A 4 -24.34 4.36 0.67
N LEU A 5 -24.02 5.64 0.81
CA LEU A 5 -23.08 6.35 -0.07
C LEU A 5 -21.64 6.27 0.43
N TRP A 6 -21.44 6.01 1.72
CA TRP A 6 -20.14 5.91 2.34
C TRP A 6 -19.22 4.85 1.73
N PRO A 7 -19.67 3.59 1.51
CA PRO A 7 -18.82 2.56 0.90
C PRO A 7 -18.36 2.95 -0.51
N LEU A 8 -19.22 3.64 -1.28
CA LEU A 8 -18.91 4.06 -2.65
C LEU A 8 -17.84 5.16 -2.67
N LEU A 9 -17.91 6.13 -1.74
CA LEU A 9 -16.93 7.19 -1.65
C LEU A 9 -15.55 6.67 -1.19
N PHE A 10 -15.53 5.69 -0.29
CA PHE A 10 -14.31 4.96 0.08
C PHE A 10 -13.67 4.30 -1.13
N VAL A 11 -14.47 3.53 -1.87
CA VAL A 11 -14.01 2.84 -3.10
C VAL A 11 -13.46 3.85 -4.11
N LEU A 12 -14.12 4.99 -4.31
CA LEU A 12 -13.65 6.03 -5.22
C LEU A 12 -12.32 6.65 -4.79
N PHE A 13 -12.12 6.89 -3.49
CA PHE A 13 -10.87 7.42 -2.98
C PHE A 13 -9.73 6.41 -3.12
N PHE A 14 -9.91 5.19 -2.61
CA PHE A 14 -8.87 4.15 -2.60
C PHE A 14 -8.51 3.60 -3.98
N ASN A 15 -9.45 3.65 -4.95
CA ASN A 15 -9.18 3.29 -6.34
C ASN A 15 -8.74 4.47 -7.21
N CYS A 16 -8.57 5.66 -6.65
CA CYS A 16 -8.07 6.80 -7.41
C CYS A 16 -6.60 6.55 -7.82
N ARG A 17 -6.35 6.46 -9.12
CA ARG A 17 -5.04 6.28 -9.74
C ARG A 17 -4.81 7.33 -10.82
N GLN A 18 -3.56 7.73 -11.02
CA GLN A 18 -3.14 8.60 -12.12
C GLN A 18 -3.32 7.89 -13.46
N GLN A 19 -4.15 8.47 -14.33
CA GLN A 19 -4.35 7.98 -15.69
C GLN A 19 -3.20 8.39 -16.60
N ALA A 20 -3.03 7.68 -17.72
CA ALA A 20 -1.87 7.88 -18.60
C ALA A 20 -1.75 9.29 -19.20
N GLU A 21 -2.88 9.94 -19.46
CA GLU A 21 -2.95 11.28 -20.03
C GLU A 21 -2.89 12.40 -18.98
N LYS A 22 -2.98 12.05 -17.69
CA LYS A 22 -3.02 13.02 -16.59
C LYS A 22 -1.62 13.26 -16.05
N ASN A 23 -1.23 14.53 -15.96
CA ASN A 23 -0.06 14.93 -15.19
C ASN A 23 -0.31 14.79 -13.67
N VAL A 24 0.77 14.87 -12.89
CA VAL A 24 0.74 14.69 -11.43
C VAL A 24 -0.17 15.74 -10.76
N ARG A 25 -0.16 16.98 -11.25
CA ARG A 25 -0.99 18.08 -10.74
C ARG A 25 -2.49 17.77 -10.88
N SER A 26 -2.93 17.38 -12.07
CA SER A 26 -4.32 17.01 -12.35
C SER A 26 -4.77 15.80 -11.53
N PHE A 27 -3.89 14.80 -11.35
CA PHE A 27 -4.16 13.67 -10.47
C PHE A 27 -4.31 14.08 -9.00
N ALA A 28 -3.40 14.90 -8.48
CA ALA A 28 -3.46 15.39 -7.10
C ALA A 28 -4.78 16.13 -6.81
N LEU A 29 -5.25 16.95 -7.77
CA LEU A 29 -6.53 17.65 -7.68
C LEU A 29 -7.72 16.68 -7.65
N GLN A 30 -7.73 15.67 -8.53
CA GLN A 30 -8.77 14.64 -8.54
C GLN A 30 -8.82 13.89 -7.20
N LEU A 31 -7.66 13.48 -6.67
CA LEU A 31 -7.59 12.80 -5.38
C LEU A 31 -8.11 13.69 -4.24
N GLN A 32 -7.77 14.98 -4.25
CA GLN A 32 -8.27 15.94 -3.27
C GLN A 32 -9.80 16.11 -3.34
N GLN A 33 -10.39 16.06 -4.53
CA GLN A 33 -11.85 16.08 -4.69
C GLN A 33 -12.50 14.81 -4.13
N CYS A 34 -11.94 13.63 -4.41
CA CYS A 34 -12.40 12.36 -3.82
C CYS A 34 -12.34 12.41 -2.29
N TRP A 35 -11.22 12.91 -1.75
CA TRP A 35 -11.03 13.09 -0.32
C TRP A 35 -12.09 14.02 0.30
N GLN A 36 -12.33 15.19 -0.30
CA GLN A 36 -13.32 16.14 0.20
C GLN A 36 -14.72 15.53 0.23
N ARG A 37 -15.12 14.79 -0.82
CA ARG A 37 -16.43 14.11 -0.85
C ARG A 37 -16.54 13.07 0.25
N MET A 38 -15.48 12.30 0.49
CA MET A 38 -15.43 11.32 1.56
C MET A 38 -15.56 12.01 2.93
N MET A 39 -14.76 13.05 3.21
CA MET A 39 -14.78 13.78 4.49
C MET A 39 -16.12 14.47 4.79
N LEU A 40 -16.88 14.87 3.77
CA LEU A 40 -18.20 15.46 3.95
C LEU A 40 -19.24 14.48 4.50
N GLN A 41 -19.05 13.18 4.27
CA GLN A 41 -20.00 12.16 4.76
C GLN A 41 -19.66 11.67 6.16
N ASP A 42 -18.38 11.55 6.52
CA ASP A 42 -17.97 11.15 7.86
C ASP A 42 -16.49 11.51 8.11
N SER A 43 -16.30 12.68 8.72
CA SER A 43 -14.99 13.21 9.10
C SER A 43 -14.49 12.68 10.44
N GLN A 44 -15.37 12.06 11.24
CA GLN A 44 -15.07 11.71 12.63
C GLN A 44 -14.43 10.32 12.76
N ASN A 45 -14.69 9.41 11.80
CA ASN A 45 -14.16 8.05 11.84
C ASN A 45 -12.78 7.89 11.18
N ILE A 46 -12.22 8.93 10.55
CA ILE A 46 -10.93 8.85 9.86
C ILE A 46 -9.81 9.37 10.77
N THR A 47 -9.06 8.44 11.36
CA THR A 47 -7.82 8.73 12.06
C THR A 47 -6.67 8.88 11.07
N ASN A 48 -5.64 9.67 11.43
CA ASN A 48 -4.44 9.84 10.61
C ASN A 48 -4.70 10.30 9.16
N SER A 49 -5.66 11.21 8.98
CA SER A 49 -6.09 11.72 7.67
C SER A 49 -4.98 12.18 6.74
N GLU A 50 -3.97 12.87 7.27
CA GLU A 50 -2.83 13.33 6.48
C GLU A 50 -1.97 12.17 5.94
N ILE A 51 -1.72 11.16 6.78
CA ILE A 51 -0.97 9.96 6.39
C ILE A 51 -1.76 9.20 5.33
N LEU A 52 -3.06 9.00 5.55
CA LEU A 52 -3.93 8.30 4.62
C LEU A 52 -3.96 8.97 3.23
N ARG A 53 -4.10 10.29 3.21
CA ARG A 53 -4.12 11.08 1.97
C ARG A 53 -2.77 11.05 1.25
N ARG A 54 -1.67 11.14 2.00
CA ARG A 54 -0.31 11.03 1.47
C ARG A 54 -0.06 9.65 0.86
N ASP A 55 -0.35 8.59 1.59
CA ASP A 55 -0.04 7.23 1.17
C ASP A 55 -0.90 6.83 -0.04
N GLN A 56 -2.16 7.27 -0.08
CA GLN A 56 -3.03 7.10 -1.25
C GLN A 56 -2.52 7.88 -2.47
N PHE A 57 -2.00 9.09 -2.28
CA PHE A 57 -1.38 9.86 -3.36
C PHE A 57 -0.20 9.12 -3.96
N LEU A 58 0.73 8.67 -3.12
CA LEU A 58 1.92 7.94 -3.57
C LEU A 58 1.56 6.63 -4.26
N SER A 59 0.65 5.86 -3.69
CA SER A 59 0.17 4.61 -4.27
C SER A 59 -0.55 4.81 -5.61
N GLY A 60 -1.12 5.98 -5.83
CA GLY A 60 -1.83 6.32 -7.06
C GLY A 60 -0.96 6.95 -8.16
N LEU A 61 0.31 7.28 -7.88
CA LEU A 61 1.23 7.77 -8.92
C LEU A 61 1.53 6.68 -9.96
N ARG A 62 1.55 7.07 -11.23
CA ARG A 62 1.86 6.18 -12.35
C ARG A 62 3.35 5.99 -12.54
N ASP A 63 4.13 7.05 -12.35
CA ASP A 63 5.58 7.02 -12.55
C ASP A 63 6.24 6.29 -11.38
N ASP A 64 6.83 5.13 -11.66
CA ASP A 64 7.47 4.28 -10.66
C ASP A 64 8.75 4.90 -10.10
N CYS A 65 9.51 5.66 -10.90
CA CYS A 65 10.74 6.29 -10.44
C CYS A 65 10.37 7.47 -9.51
N LEU A 66 9.44 8.34 -9.92
CA LEU A 66 8.91 9.42 -9.05
C LEU A 66 8.28 8.87 -7.76
N ARG A 67 7.48 7.81 -7.85
CA ARG A 67 6.84 7.20 -6.68
C ARG A 67 7.89 6.67 -5.70
N ARG A 68 8.94 6.00 -6.19
CA ARG A 68 10.03 5.47 -5.35
C ARG A 68 10.78 6.59 -4.63
N ASP A 69 11.07 7.67 -5.34
CA ASP A 69 11.77 8.82 -4.76
C ASP A 69 10.93 9.46 -3.64
N MET A 70 9.63 9.68 -3.90
CA MET A 70 8.74 10.23 -2.89
C MET A 70 8.56 9.30 -1.67
N LEU A 71 8.46 7.98 -1.88
CA LEU A 71 8.41 7.01 -0.78
C LEU A 71 9.70 7.04 0.05
N THR A 72 10.85 7.19 -0.59
CA THR A 72 12.15 7.34 0.09
C THR A 72 12.17 8.60 0.94
N LYS A 73 11.68 9.73 0.41
CA LYS A 73 11.56 10.99 1.17
C LYS A 73 10.66 10.83 2.41
N VAL A 74 9.52 10.15 2.28
CA VAL A 74 8.63 9.86 3.42
C VAL A 74 9.30 8.97 4.46
N ALA A 75 10.08 7.97 4.04
CA ALA A 75 10.79 7.08 4.95
C ALA A 75 11.88 7.81 5.75
N LEU A 76 12.57 8.78 5.12
CA LEU A 76 13.63 9.56 5.76
C LEU A 76 13.11 10.68 6.66
N VAL A 77 11.91 11.21 6.40
CA VAL A 77 11.36 12.36 7.10
C VAL A 77 9.97 12.05 7.64
N TYR A 78 9.91 11.72 8.93
CA TYR A 78 8.74 11.15 9.61
C TYR A 78 7.49 12.04 9.66
N ASN A 79 7.63 13.35 9.45
CA ASN A 79 6.55 14.34 9.57
C ASN A 79 6.13 14.98 8.23
N LEU A 80 6.46 14.37 7.09
CA LEU A 80 6.02 14.88 5.79
C LEU A 80 4.51 14.77 5.63
N THR A 81 3.88 15.93 5.40
CA THR A 81 2.45 16.06 5.13
C THR A 81 2.13 15.74 3.66
N PHE A 82 0.85 15.48 3.36
CA PHE A 82 0.40 15.37 1.98
C PHE A 82 0.72 16.63 1.16
N SER A 83 0.55 17.82 1.74
CA SER A 83 0.78 19.07 1.02
C SER A 83 2.23 19.20 0.57
N THR A 84 3.18 18.87 1.46
CA THR A 84 4.62 18.91 1.15
C THR A 84 4.98 17.91 0.06
N ILE A 85 4.56 16.65 0.21
CA ILE A 85 4.82 15.60 -0.79
C ILE A 85 4.18 15.91 -2.14
N LYS A 86 2.96 16.44 -2.15
CA LYS A 86 2.28 16.85 -3.38
C LYS A 86 3.07 17.93 -4.11
N THR A 87 3.49 18.98 -3.42
CA THR A 87 4.26 20.08 -4.03
C THR A 87 5.57 19.56 -4.60
N GLU A 88 6.28 18.74 -3.84
CA GLU A 88 7.56 18.15 -4.28
C GLU A 88 7.38 17.27 -5.53
N ALA A 89 6.39 16.38 -5.53
CA ALA A 89 6.12 15.50 -6.65
C ALA A 89 5.72 16.27 -7.92
N ILE A 90 4.99 17.38 -7.77
CA ILE A 90 4.64 18.26 -8.89
C ILE A 90 5.90 18.95 -9.44
N LEU A 91 6.76 19.49 -8.57
CA LEU A 91 8.00 20.14 -8.98
C LEU A 91 8.93 19.16 -9.71
N GLN A 92 9.12 17.95 -9.16
CA GLN A 92 9.97 16.94 -9.78
C GLN A 92 9.43 16.51 -11.15
N ALA A 93 8.11 16.26 -11.25
CA ALA A 93 7.48 15.89 -12.52
C ALA A 93 7.51 17.00 -13.59
N GLU A 94 7.54 18.28 -13.17
CA GLU A 94 7.63 19.42 -14.08
C GLU A 94 9.07 19.68 -14.55
N VAL A 95 10.07 19.44 -13.68
CA VAL A 95 11.49 19.56 -14.02
C VAL A 95 11.93 18.45 -14.99
N GLU A 96 11.38 17.25 -14.86
CA GLU A 96 11.70 16.10 -15.73
C GLU A 96 11.03 16.15 -17.12
N GLY A 97 10.27 17.20 -17.45
CA GLY A 97 9.67 17.41 -18.77
C GLY A 97 10.65 17.78 -19.90
N GLY A 98 11.95 17.87 -19.61
CA GLY A 98 13.03 18.00 -20.60
C GLY A 98 13.67 16.65 -20.96
N PRO A 99 14.50 16.55 -22.03
CA PRO A 99 15.21 15.33 -22.38
C PRO A 99 16.33 15.09 -21.37
N GLN A 100 15.98 14.65 -20.16
CA GLN A 100 16.93 14.31 -19.13
C GLN A 100 16.81 12.84 -18.81
N LEU A 101 17.93 12.16 -19.06
CA LEU A 101 18.22 10.76 -18.77
C LEU A 101 17.91 10.48 -17.29
N HIS A 102 16.68 10.12 -16.97
CA HIS A 102 16.42 9.51 -15.69
C HIS A 102 17.16 8.17 -15.73
N CYS A 103 18.23 8.08 -14.94
CA CYS A 103 18.99 6.87 -14.72
C CYS A 103 18.12 5.88 -13.92
N CYS A 104 17.00 5.44 -14.50
CA CYS A 104 16.38 4.16 -14.16
C CYS A 104 17.19 3.01 -14.82
N MET A 105 18.45 3.26 -15.23
CA MET A 105 19.46 2.22 -15.25
C MET A 105 19.59 1.71 -13.83
N VAL A 106 18.90 0.60 -13.58
CA VAL A 106 19.42 -0.44 -12.72
C VAL A 106 20.82 -0.71 -13.27
N SER A 107 21.84 0.01 -12.77
CA SER A 107 23.13 -0.61 -12.61
C SER A 107 22.79 -1.86 -11.84
N SER A 108 22.90 -3.00 -12.51
CA SER A 108 23.17 -4.28 -11.90
C SER A 108 24.35 -4.05 -10.97
N ALA A 109 24.07 -3.54 -9.78
CA ALA A 109 24.99 -3.57 -8.67
C ALA A 109 25.29 -5.05 -8.49
N PRO A 110 26.57 -5.43 -8.27
CA PRO A 110 26.85 -6.78 -7.82
C PRO A 110 25.91 -7.07 -6.65
N PRO A 111 25.28 -8.27 -6.59
CA PRO A 111 24.32 -8.60 -5.55
C PRO A 111 24.92 -8.19 -4.21
N SER A 112 24.25 -7.28 -3.52
CA SER A 112 24.77 -6.77 -2.27
C SER A 112 24.80 -7.96 -1.29
N PRO A 113 25.86 -8.16 -0.50
CA PRO A 113 26.00 -9.36 0.33
C PRO A 113 24.80 -9.63 1.26
N TRP A 114 24.05 -8.58 1.62
CA TRP A 114 22.85 -8.66 2.47
C TRP A 114 21.58 -9.10 1.73
N GLU A 115 21.55 -9.06 0.39
CA GLU A 115 20.40 -9.49 -0.42
C GLU A 115 20.22 -11.02 -0.33
N ASP A 116 21.33 -11.76 -0.32
CA ASP A 116 21.34 -13.21 -0.12
C ASP A 116 20.84 -13.58 1.28
N ASP A 117 21.28 -12.84 2.31
CA ASP A 117 20.82 -13.01 3.69
C ASP A 117 19.32 -12.71 3.83
N LEU A 118 18.82 -11.67 3.13
CA LEU A 118 17.41 -11.31 3.13
C LEU A 118 16.55 -12.38 2.44
N GLN A 119 17.00 -12.91 1.30
CA GLN A 119 16.30 -14.01 0.61
C GLN A 119 16.31 -15.28 1.45
N LYS A 120 17.43 -15.59 2.11
CA LYS A 120 17.54 -16.72 3.03
C LYS A 120 16.56 -16.59 4.19
N LEU A 121 16.51 -15.43 4.84
CA LEU A 121 15.58 -15.15 5.93
C LEU A 121 14.11 -15.25 5.46
N LYS A 122 13.81 -14.76 4.26
CA LYS A 122 12.47 -14.85 3.67
C LYS A 122 12.06 -16.30 3.41
N VAL A 123 12.98 -17.14 2.93
CA VAL A 123 12.72 -18.57 2.73
C VAL A 123 12.50 -19.26 4.08
N GLU A 124 13.37 -19.00 5.06
CA GLU A 124 13.28 -19.58 6.40
C GLU A 124 11.95 -19.23 7.10
N LEU A 125 11.53 -17.96 7.06
CA LEU A 125 10.25 -17.51 7.60
C LEU A 125 9.07 -18.18 6.92
N LYS A 126 9.09 -18.31 5.59
CA LYS A 126 8.03 -19.02 4.85
C LYS A 126 7.94 -20.48 5.26
N THR A 127 9.09 -21.13 5.44
CA THR A 127 9.15 -22.54 5.84
C THR A 127 8.60 -22.74 7.25
N GLU A 128 8.99 -21.90 8.21
CA GLU A 128 8.46 -21.97 9.59
C GLU A 128 6.96 -21.69 9.63
N LEU A 129 6.47 -20.69 8.88
CA LEU A 129 5.03 -20.38 8.83
C LEU A 129 4.22 -21.54 8.24
N LEU A 130 4.70 -22.17 7.17
CA LEU A 130 4.06 -23.35 6.59
C LEU A 130 4.04 -24.54 7.55
N LYS A 131 5.13 -24.74 8.31
CA LYS A 131 5.24 -25.80 9.31
C LYS A 131 4.30 -25.58 10.49
N GLU A 132 4.18 -24.34 10.98
CA GLU A 132 3.24 -24.00 12.03
C GLU A 132 1.79 -24.18 11.56
N LEU A 133 1.49 -23.73 10.33
CA LEU A 133 0.17 -23.91 9.73
C LEU A 133 -0.21 -25.39 9.62
N ASP A 134 0.69 -26.24 9.12
CA ASP A 134 0.48 -27.68 9.00
C ASP A 134 0.23 -28.34 10.37
N THR A 135 1.00 -27.93 11.38
CA THR A 135 0.84 -28.40 12.77
C THR A 135 -0.54 -28.03 13.32
N LYS A 136 -0.97 -26.78 13.13
CA LYS A 136 -2.27 -26.29 13.60
C LYS A 136 -3.43 -26.96 12.87
N VAL A 137 -3.33 -27.10 11.54
CA VAL A 137 -4.35 -27.75 10.72
C VAL A 137 -4.49 -29.23 11.09
N SER A 138 -3.37 -29.94 11.24
CA SER A 138 -3.37 -31.34 11.67
C SER A 138 -3.94 -31.51 13.08
N GLY A 139 -3.58 -30.63 14.02
CA GLY A 139 -4.13 -30.64 15.38
C GLY A 139 -5.65 -30.42 15.41
N LEU A 140 -6.15 -29.45 14.64
CA LEU A 140 -7.58 -29.18 14.52
C LEU A 140 -8.32 -30.34 13.85
N SER A 141 -7.77 -30.91 12.78
CA SER A 141 -8.33 -32.08 12.10
C SER A 141 -8.45 -33.27 13.05
N HIS A 142 -7.40 -33.54 13.83
CA HIS A 142 -7.40 -34.64 14.79
C HIS A 142 -8.42 -34.41 15.91
N SER A 143 -8.48 -33.20 16.47
CA SER A 143 -9.45 -32.83 17.50
C SER A 143 -10.90 -32.96 17.01
N LEU A 144 -11.17 -32.52 15.77
CA LEU A 144 -12.48 -32.65 15.15
C LEU A 144 -12.89 -34.12 14.96
N LEU A 145 -11.98 -34.95 14.45
CA LEU A 145 -12.23 -36.38 14.27
C LEU A 145 -12.45 -37.11 15.60
N GLN A 146 -11.71 -36.74 16.64
CA GLN A 146 -11.91 -37.29 17.98
C GLN A 146 -13.28 -36.89 18.55
N SER A 147 -13.67 -35.61 18.40
CA SER A 147 -14.97 -35.11 18.85
C SER A 147 -16.14 -35.82 18.15
N ILE A 148 -16.08 -35.96 16.83
CA ILE A 148 -17.07 -36.71 16.05
C ILE A 148 -17.15 -38.16 16.52
N ARG A 149 -16.01 -38.84 16.68
CA ARG A 149 -15.98 -40.23 17.16
C ARG A 149 -16.59 -40.36 18.56
N ALA A 150 -16.30 -39.42 19.47
CA ALA A 150 -16.84 -39.44 20.82
C ALA A 150 -18.37 -39.25 20.83
N GLU A 151 -18.92 -38.39 19.98
CA GLU A 151 -20.37 -38.23 19.84
C GLU A 151 -21.05 -39.49 19.28
N PHE A 152 -20.44 -40.18 18.31
CA PHE A 152 -20.97 -41.44 17.78
C PHE A 152 -20.94 -42.60 18.78
N GLN A 153 -20.06 -42.57 19.79
CA GLN A 153 -20.00 -43.60 20.85
C GLN A 153 -21.00 -43.38 21.98
N LYS A 154 -21.65 -42.21 22.04
CA LYS A 154 -22.69 -41.89 23.02
C LYS A 154 -24.10 -42.28 22.55
N LEU A 155 -24.26 -42.64 21.27
CA LEU A 155 -25.47 -43.15 20.65
C LEU A 155 -25.50 -44.68 20.69
#